data_AF-A0A5Q4GYI2-F1
#
_entry.id   AF-A0A5Q4GYI2-F1
#
_cell.length_a   1.000
_cell.length_b   1.000
_cell.length_c   1.000
_cell.angle_alpha   90.00
_cell.angle_beta   90.00
_cell.angle_gamma   90.00
#
_symmetry.space_group_name_H-M   'P 1'
#
loop_
_entity.id
_entity.type
_entity.pdbx_description
1 polymer ?
#
loop_
_entity_poly.entity_id
_entity_poly.type
_entity_poly.pdbx_seq_one_letter_code
_entity_poly.pdbx_strand_id
1 'polypeptide(L)'
;MSRRRVHDSVFDEPHMRATVGPVPPAPQPPAEPADAIRSESPLDSIWNEPAMAVQNAATGSGADAPYARWLVEGRARYGWGRSWLVTLGLMLAAGPLALLSAFWGAGQTWFSVLALTVFGPLVEEMGKIMAALVTVEKWPFAFRSAWQIIVCCAMGGAVFAVIENLLYLHVYVREPSAELIYWRWTVCTALHVGCSLIAAWGVVHVWKDVWQHHRPPRVELGYPFWMTAIVIHGVYNAFALMFEMLVSPF
;
A
#
# COMPACT_ATOMS: atom_id res chain seq x y z
N MET A 1 8.44 28.53 -61.05
CA MET A 1 9.34 27.37 -60.87
C MET A 1 9.64 27.22 -59.38
N SER A 2 9.02 26.24 -58.71
CA SER A 2 9.09 26.06 -57.26
C SER A 2 9.95 24.83 -56.91
N ARG A 3 11.00 25.03 -56.11
CA ARG A 3 11.87 23.96 -55.58
C ARG A 3 11.18 23.30 -54.39
N ARG A 4 10.82 22.02 -54.54
CA ARG A 4 10.37 21.15 -53.44
C ARG A 4 11.57 20.78 -52.57
N ARG A 5 11.51 21.09 -51.26
CA ARG A 5 12.46 20.57 -50.26
C ARG A 5 12.16 19.10 -50.04
N VAL A 6 13.20 18.26 -50.15
CA VAL A 6 13.15 16.86 -49.75
C VAL A 6 13.27 16.82 -48.23
N HIS A 7 12.38 16.07 -47.60
CA HIS A 7 12.16 16.05 -46.15
C HIS A 7 13.34 15.44 -45.38
N ASP A 8 13.68 16.07 -44.25
CA ASP A 8 14.42 15.48 -43.14
C ASP A 8 13.58 14.32 -42.57
N SER A 9 13.96 13.10 -42.94
CA SER A 9 13.36 11.89 -42.40
C SER A 9 14.04 11.54 -41.08
N VAL A 10 13.25 11.30 -40.03
CA VAL A 10 13.73 10.75 -38.74
C VAL A 10 14.46 9.41 -38.91
N PHE A 11 14.27 8.73 -40.05
CA PHE A 11 14.95 7.48 -40.37
C PHE A 11 16.37 7.67 -40.92
N ASP A 12 16.81 8.91 -41.16
CA ASP A 12 18.14 9.23 -41.71
C ASP A 12 19.12 9.74 -40.64
N GLU A 13 18.82 9.48 -39.36
CA GLU A 13 19.71 9.86 -38.27
C GLU A 13 21.03 9.06 -38.31
N PRO A 14 22.19 9.70 -38.12
CA PRO A 14 23.51 9.07 -38.25
C PRO A 14 23.72 7.83 -37.37
N HIS A 15 22.99 7.72 -36.25
CA HIS A 15 23.09 6.62 -35.31
C HIS A 15 22.28 5.37 -35.73
N MET A 16 21.35 5.52 -36.68
CA MET A 16 20.57 4.42 -37.28
C MET A 16 21.27 3.83 -38.52
N ARG A 17 22.31 4.48 -39.02
CA ARG A 17 23.17 3.93 -40.08
C ARG A 17 24.00 2.80 -39.48
N ALA A 18 23.50 1.58 -39.61
CA ALA A 18 24.25 0.37 -39.28
C ALA A 18 25.55 0.34 -40.09
N THR A 19 26.63 0.84 -39.52
CA THR A 19 27.99 0.55 -39.97
C THR A 19 28.22 -0.92 -39.67
N VAL A 20 27.89 -1.78 -40.65
CA VAL A 20 28.14 -3.23 -40.62
C VAL A 20 29.65 -3.46 -40.73
N GLY A 21 30.38 -3.17 -39.64
CA GLY A 21 31.66 -3.80 -39.37
C GLY A 21 31.42 -5.16 -38.70
N PRO A 22 32.37 -6.12 -38.80
CA PRO A 22 32.29 -7.34 -38.03
C PRO A 22 32.16 -6.99 -36.55
N VAL A 23 31.01 -7.33 -35.97
CA VAL A 23 30.71 -7.12 -34.56
C VAL A 23 31.76 -7.93 -33.78
N PRO A 24 32.64 -7.30 -32.99
CA PRO A 24 33.53 -8.06 -32.12
C PRO A 24 32.67 -8.95 -31.21
N PRO A 25 33.08 -10.20 -30.94
CA PRO A 25 32.29 -11.11 -30.12
C PRO A 25 31.94 -10.40 -28.82
N ALA A 26 30.64 -10.32 -28.53
CA ALA A 26 30.14 -9.64 -27.36
C ALA A 26 30.87 -10.18 -26.13
N PRO A 27 31.46 -9.31 -25.27
CA PRO A 27 32.04 -9.77 -24.02
C PRO A 27 30.98 -10.58 -23.28
N GLN A 28 31.29 -11.83 -22.95
CA GLN A 28 30.36 -12.66 -22.19
C GLN A 28 30.01 -11.91 -20.91
N PRO A 29 28.72 -11.61 -20.66
CA PRO A 29 28.35 -10.96 -19.42
C PRO A 29 28.82 -11.85 -18.27
N PRO A 30 29.42 -11.29 -17.22
CA PRO A 30 29.78 -12.06 -16.04
C PRO A 30 28.54 -12.82 -15.58
N ALA A 31 28.70 -14.10 -15.27
CA ALA A 31 27.60 -14.95 -14.83
C ALA A 31 26.90 -14.27 -13.65
N GLU A 32 25.73 -13.70 -13.90
CA GLU A 32 24.95 -13.08 -12.84
C GLU A 32 24.54 -14.18 -11.86
N PRO A 33 24.77 -13.98 -10.55
CA PRO A 33 24.33 -14.94 -9.55
C PRO A 33 22.80 -15.11 -9.68
N ALA A 34 22.35 -16.36 -9.72
CA ALA A 34 20.97 -16.75 -9.97
C ALA A 34 19.92 -16.14 -9.00
N ASP A 35 20.38 -15.45 -7.95
CA ASP A 35 19.55 -14.78 -6.94
C ASP A 35 19.29 -13.29 -7.24
N ALA A 36 19.81 -12.73 -8.34
CA ALA A 36 19.77 -11.29 -8.62
C ALA A 36 18.49 -10.77 -9.31
N ILE A 37 17.55 -11.64 -9.70
CA ILE A 37 16.25 -11.18 -10.24
C ILE A 37 15.32 -10.81 -9.07
N ARG A 38 15.71 -9.80 -8.29
CA ARG A 38 14.72 -9.02 -7.54
C ARG A 38 14.01 -8.16 -8.57
N SER A 39 12.71 -8.37 -8.73
CA SER A 39 11.88 -7.48 -9.53
C SER A 39 11.95 -6.09 -8.91
N GLU A 40 12.85 -5.25 -9.42
CA GLU A 40 12.92 -3.85 -9.00
C GLU A 40 11.57 -3.21 -9.31
N SER A 41 10.98 -2.57 -8.30
CA SER A 41 9.78 -1.78 -8.52
C SER A 41 10.09 -0.72 -9.58
N PRO A 42 9.18 -0.38 -10.50
CA PRO A 42 9.42 0.70 -11.47
C PRO A 42 9.85 2.03 -10.83
N LEU A 43 9.55 2.22 -9.53
CA LEU A 43 9.99 3.37 -8.75
C LEU A 43 11.42 3.27 -8.22
N ASP A 44 11.95 2.06 -8.02
CA ASP A 44 13.37 1.84 -7.75
C ASP A 44 14.21 2.24 -8.97
N SER A 45 13.65 2.08 -10.18
CA SER A 45 14.35 2.44 -11.42
C SER A 45 14.72 3.92 -11.53
N ILE A 46 13.89 4.84 -10.98
CA ILE A 46 14.19 6.30 -11.01
C ILE A 46 15.41 6.61 -10.15
N TRP A 47 15.53 5.95 -8.99
CA TRP A 47 16.66 6.16 -8.07
C TRP A 47 17.91 5.41 -8.53
N ASN A 48 17.72 4.33 -9.29
CA ASN A 48 18.77 3.51 -9.88
C ASN A 48 19.10 3.93 -11.32
N GLU A 49 18.58 5.06 -11.83
CA GLU A 49 18.87 5.47 -13.20
C GLU A 49 20.38 5.62 -13.40
N PRO A 50 20.95 5.13 -14.53
CA PRO A 50 22.37 5.22 -14.79
C PRO A 50 22.93 6.65 -14.69
N ALA A 51 22.11 7.65 -15.03
CA ALA A 51 22.46 9.05 -14.90
C ALA A 51 22.67 9.48 -13.43
N MET A 52 21.83 9.00 -12.52
CA MET A 52 21.95 9.22 -11.08
C MET A 52 23.15 8.46 -10.50
N ALA A 53 23.40 7.24 -10.98
CA ALA A 53 24.56 6.43 -10.57
C ALA A 53 25.89 7.14 -10.91
N VAL A 54 26.01 7.74 -12.10
CA VAL A 54 27.19 8.53 -12.50
C VAL A 54 27.38 9.75 -11.60
N GLN A 55 26.30 10.45 -11.26
CA GLN A 55 26.36 11.62 -10.38
C GLN A 55 26.72 11.25 -8.93
N ASN A 56 26.21 10.12 -8.43
CA ASN A 56 26.55 9.57 -7.12
C ASN A 56 28.03 9.15 -7.05
N ALA A 57 28.51 8.44 -8.09
CA ALA A 57 29.90 8.04 -8.21
C ALA A 57 30.85 9.26 -8.27
N ALA A 58 30.47 10.32 -9.00
CA ALA A 58 31.26 11.54 -9.11
C ALA A 58 31.36 12.33 -7.79
N THR A 59 30.35 12.21 -6.92
CA THR A 59 30.31 12.90 -5.62
C THR A 59 30.86 12.04 -4.47
N GLY A 60 31.25 10.78 -4.75
CA GLY A 60 31.66 9.81 -3.73
C GLY A 60 30.56 9.48 -2.71
N SER A 61 29.32 9.83 -3.03
CA SER A 61 28.18 9.58 -2.16
C SER A 61 27.55 8.24 -2.56
N GLY A 62 27.33 7.35 -1.58
CA GLY A 62 26.76 6.02 -1.84
C GLY A 62 25.41 6.12 -2.55
N ALA A 63 24.94 5.03 -3.16
CA ALA A 63 23.72 4.98 -3.96
C ALA A 63 22.47 5.55 -3.25
N ASP A 64 22.41 5.46 -1.91
CA ASP A 64 21.29 5.94 -1.09
C ASP A 64 21.33 7.46 -0.80
N ALA A 65 22.42 8.15 -1.13
CA ALA A 65 22.61 9.56 -0.78
C ALA A 65 21.55 10.52 -1.36
N PRO A 66 21.03 10.34 -2.60
CA PRO A 66 19.94 11.16 -3.12
C PRO A 66 18.62 10.98 -2.35
N TYR A 67 18.27 9.73 -2.03
CA TYR A 67 17.06 9.42 -1.28
C TYR A 67 17.13 9.99 0.14
N ALA A 68 18.25 9.78 0.83
CA ALA A 68 18.49 10.33 2.16
C ALA A 68 18.33 11.86 2.19
N ARG A 69 18.89 12.55 1.19
CA ARG A 69 18.75 14.01 1.05
C ARG A 69 17.29 14.40 0.82
N TRP A 70 16.60 13.76 -0.12
CA TRP A 70 15.18 14.00 -0.39
C TRP A 70 14.30 13.79 0.85
N LEU A 71 14.60 12.77 1.65
CA LEU A 71 13.89 12.44 2.88
C LEU A 71 14.04 13.55 3.93
N VAL A 72 15.28 14.03 4.15
CA VAL A 72 15.59 15.12 5.10
C VAL A 72 14.99 16.45 4.64
N GLU A 73 15.15 16.79 3.36
CA GLU A 73 14.55 18.01 2.77
C GLU A 73 13.02 17.97 2.81
N GLY A 74 12.42 16.80 2.55
CA GLY A 74 10.98 16.57 2.71
C GLY A 74 10.51 16.83 4.13
N ARG A 75 11.27 16.33 5.13
CA ARG A 75 10.98 16.54 6.56
C ARG A 75 11.08 17.99 7.00
N ALA A 76 12.01 18.75 6.41
CA ALA A 76 12.15 20.18 6.66
C ALA A 76 10.96 20.97 6.10
N ARG A 77 10.44 20.57 4.93
CA ARG A 77 9.25 21.19 4.30
C ARG A 77 7.94 20.84 5.01
N TYR A 78 7.84 19.68 5.66
CA TYR A 78 6.65 19.23 6.37
C TYR A 78 6.72 19.56 7.87
N GLY A 79 6.26 20.75 8.23
CA GLY A 79 6.04 21.14 9.63
C GLY A 79 5.01 20.25 10.35
N TRP A 80 4.99 20.33 11.69
CA TRP A 80 4.06 19.55 12.52
C TRP A 80 2.59 19.76 12.18
N GLY A 81 2.16 21.00 11.94
CA GLY A 81 0.76 21.30 11.59
C GLY A 81 0.32 20.63 10.28
N ARG A 82 1.15 20.73 9.23
CA ARG A 82 0.88 20.07 7.93
C ARG A 82 0.84 18.55 8.07
N SER A 83 1.72 17.97 8.88
CA SER A 83 1.76 16.54 9.15
C SER A 83 0.46 16.04 9.81
N TRP A 84 -0.04 16.77 10.82
CA TRP A 84 -1.33 16.44 11.45
C TRP A 84 -2.51 16.66 10.52
N LEU A 85 -2.50 17.71 9.70
CA LEU A 85 -3.55 17.93 8.69
C LEU A 85 -3.63 16.76 7.70
N VAL A 86 -2.48 16.27 7.21
CA VAL A 86 -2.43 15.07 6.37
C VAL A 86 -2.96 13.86 7.13
N THR A 87 -2.53 13.67 8.38
CA THR A 87 -2.99 12.56 9.22
C THR A 87 -4.52 12.55 9.33
N LEU A 88 -5.13 13.70 9.65
CA LEU A 88 -6.60 13.85 9.75
C LEU A 88 -7.30 13.59 8.41
N GLY A 89 -6.73 14.07 7.30
CA GLY A 89 -7.27 13.80 5.96
C GLY A 89 -7.25 12.31 5.61
N LEU A 90 -6.15 11.61 5.93
CA LEU A 90 -6.01 10.18 5.67
C LEU A 90 -6.97 9.33 6.52
N MET A 91 -7.18 9.70 7.79
CA MET A 91 -8.16 9.03 8.68
C MET A 91 -9.56 9.01 8.08
N LEU A 92 -10.00 10.13 7.51
CA LEU A 92 -11.32 10.27 6.92
C LEU A 92 -11.42 9.56 5.56
N ALA A 93 -10.33 9.48 4.81
CA ALA A 93 -10.28 8.81 3.50
C ALA A 93 -10.22 7.28 3.62
N ALA A 94 -9.58 6.74 4.66
CA ALA A 94 -9.34 5.30 4.81
C ALA A 94 -10.63 4.47 4.89
N GLY A 95 -11.62 4.92 5.68
CA GLY A 95 -12.89 4.21 5.83
C GLY A 95 -13.68 4.05 4.53
N PRO A 96 -13.96 5.14 3.79
CA PRO A 96 -14.64 5.05 2.49
C PRO A 96 -13.88 4.22 1.43
N LEU A 97 -12.55 4.27 1.42
CA LEU A 97 -11.75 3.45 0.49
C LEU A 97 -11.93 1.94 0.74
N ALA A 98 -11.97 1.54 2.01
CA ALA A 98 -12.25 0.16 2.40
C ALA A 98 -13.70 -0.26 2.10
N LEU A 99 -14.64 0.69 2.04
CA LEU A 99 -16.01 0.38 1.63
C LEU A 99 -16.12 0.06 0.13
N LEU A 100 -15.45 0.86 -0.71
CA LEU A 100 -15.45 0.63 -2.16
C LEU A 100 -14.90 -0.75 -2.53
N SER A 101 -13.95 -1.24 -1.75
CA SER A 101 -13.37 -2.55 -1.96
C SER A 101 -14.30 -3.70 -1.53
N ALA A 102 -15.15 -3.49 -0.53
CA ALA A 102 -16.17 -4.47 -0.12
C ALA A 102 -17.27 -4.67 -1.18
N PHE A 103 -17.67 -3.62 -1.91
CA PHE A 103 -18.71 -3.73 -2.95
C PHE A 103 -18.28 -4.48 -4.21
N TRP A 104 -16.98 -4.67 -4.45
CA TRP A 104 -16.47 -5.36 -5.64
C TRP A 104 -16.73 -6.89 -5.63
N GLY A 105 -17.14 -7.46 -4.48
CA GLY A 105 -17.28 -8.91 -4.28
C GLY A 105 -18.71 -9.48 -4.24
N ALA A 106 -19.76 -8.66 -4.40
CA ALA A 106 -21.14 -9.05 -4.08
C ALA A 106 -21.86 -9.99 -5.10
N GLY A 107 -21.12 -10.74 -5.93
CA GLY A 107 -21.67 -11.72 -6.87
C GLY A 107 -21.85 -13.11 -6.22
N GLN A 108 -23.08 -13.47 -5.85
CA GLN A 108 -23.41 -14.71 -5.12
C GLN A 108 -23.17 -16.01 -5.91
N THR A 109 -22.28 -16.86 -5.39
CA THR A 109 -22.24 -18.33 -5.61
C THR A 109 -21.67 -19.02 -4.36
N TRP A 110 -21.65 -20.36 -4.31
CA TRP A 110 -21.07 -21.20 -3.24
C TRP A 110 -19.63 -20.84 -2.83
N PHE A 111 -18.93 -20.02 -3.62
CA PHE A 111 -17.73 -19.30 -3.20
C PHE A 111 -17.94 -18.34 -2.01
N SER A 112 -19.17 -18.14 -1.53
CA SER A 112 -19.54 -17.15 -0.51
C SER A 112 -18.82 -17.33 0.83
N VAL A 113 -18.65 -18.56 1.33
CA VAL A 113 -17.98 -18.77 2.63
C VAL A 113 -16.50 -18.42 2.55
N LEU A 114 -15.79 -18.90 1.52
CA LEU A 114 -14.39 -18.56 1.28
C LEU A 114 -14.22 -17.06 0.98
N ALA A 115 -15.15 -16.48 0.22
CA ALA A 115 -15.17 -15.05 -0.06
C ALA A 115 -15.32 -14.23 1.23
N LEU A 116 -16.24 -14.60 2.13
CA LEU A 116 -16.51 -13.86 3.37
C LEU A 116 -15.48 -14.09 4.48
N THR A 117 -14.83 -15.25 4.52
CA THR A 117 -13.89 -15.62 5.60
C THR A 117 -12.42 -15.39 5.25
N VAL A 118 -12.07 -15.32 3.96
CA VAL A 118 -10.68 -15.13 3.53
C VAL A 118 -10.51 -13.86 2.72
N PHE A 119 -11.23 -13.72 1.61
CA PHE A 119 -11.01 -12.60 0.69
C PHE A 119 -11.57 -11.28 1.21
N GLY A 120 -12.72 -11.28 1.87
CA GLY A 120 -13.31 -10.12 2.52
C GLY A 120 -12.35 -9.51 3.55
N PRO A 121 -11.93 -10.26 4.58
CA PRO A 121 -10.95 -9.80 5.56
C PRO A 121 -9.64 -9.31 4.93
N LEU A 122 -9.11 -9.99 3.92
CA LEU A 122 -7.93 -9.53 3.19
C LEU A 122 -8.13 -8.13 2.61
N VAL A 123 -9.22 -7.95 1.85
CA VAL A 123 -9.52 -6.70 1.17
C VAL A 123 -9.84 -5.57 2.15
N GLU A 124 -10.58 -5.87 3.22
CA GLU A 124 -10.96 -4.90 4.25
C GLU A 124 -9.76 -4.44 5.08
N GLU A 125 -8.92 -5.35 5.56
CA GLU A 125 -7.74 -4.99 6.34
C GLU A 125 -6.74 -4.19 5.49
N MET A 126 -6.56 -4.55 4.21
CA MET A 126 -5.72 -3.76 3.29
C MET A 126 -6.32 -2.38 3.02
N GLY A 127 -7.63 -2.28 2.81
CA GLY A 127 -8.33 -1.01 2.64
C GLY A 127 -8.14 -0.07 3.83
N LYS A 128 -8.26 -0.57 5.06
CA LYS A 128 -8.15 0.25 6.30
C LYS A 128 -6.78 0.92 6.46
N ILE A 129 -5.70 0.25 6.02
CA ILE A 129 -4.34 0.80 6.17
C ILE A 129 -3.79 1.45 4.90
N MET A 130 -4.44 1.27 3.75
CA MET A 130 -3.90 1.66 2.44
C MET A 130 -3.48 3.14 2.40
N ALA A 131 -4.28 4.04 2.93
CA ALA A 131 -3.99 5.48 2.95
C ALA A 131 -2.68 5.79 3.72
N ALA A 132 -2.48 5.15 4.88
CA ALA A 132 -1.26 5.30 5.66
C ALA A 132 -0.06 4.63 4.98
N LEU A 133 -0.24 3.43 4.43
CA LEU A 133 0.80 2.68 3.74
C LEU A 133 1.32 3.42 2.49
N VAL A 134 0.42 3.87 1.61
CA VAL A 134 0.77 4.67 0.42
C VAL A 134 1.46 5.97 0.84
N THR A 135 1.04 6.58 1.94
CA THR A 135 1.72 7.78 2.46
C THR A 135 3.14 7.45 2.92
N VAL A 136 3.37 6.35 3.61
CA VAL A 136 4.73 5.92 3.99
C VAL A 136 5.57 5.57 2.75
N GLU A 137 4.96 4.97 1.73
CA GLU A 137 5.65 4.60 0.49
C GLU A 137 6.10 5.83 -0.31
N LYS A 138 5.20 6.79 -0.52
CA LYS A 138 5.43 7.95 -1.39
C LYS A 138 6.02 9.16 -0.66
N TRP A 139 5.62 9.37 0.60
CA TRP A 139 5.96 10.55 1.39
C TRP A 139 6.19 10.19 2.87
N PRO A 140 7.21 9.37 3.20
CA PRO A 140 7.47 8.93 4.58
C PRO A 140 7.69 10.08 5.57
N PHE A 141 8.08 11.26 5.09
CA PHE A 141 8.19 12.49 5.88
C PHE A 141 6.87 13.21 6.18
N ALA A 142 5.76 12.81 5.56
CA ALA A 142 4.44 13.33 5.88
C ALA A 142 4.02 12.94 7.30
N PHE A 143 4.46 11.78 7.79
CA PHE A 143 4.36 11.41 9.20
C PHE A 143 5.62 11.83 9.96
N ARG A 144 5.40 12.52 11.08
CA ARG A 144 6.47 12.96 11.98
C ARG A 144 6.72 12.02 13.13
N SER A 145 5.73 11.24 13.55
CA SER A 145 5.85 10.25 14.61
C SER A 145 5.10 8.96 14.25
N ALA A 146 5.54 7.84 14.85
CA ALA A 146 4.83 6.57 14.76
C ALA A 146 3.39 6.68 15.29
N TRP A 147 3.15 7.51 16.31
CA TRP A 147 1.81 7.73 16.86
C TRP A 147 0.82 8.26 15.83
N GLN A 148 1.24 9.10 14.88
CA GLN A 148 0.33 9.57 13.83
C GLN A 148 -0.15 8.42 12.95
N ILE A 149 0.72 7.47 12.62
CA ILE A 149 0.36 6.26 11.84
C ILE A 149 -0.63 5.41 12.64
N ILE A 150 -0.36 5.22 13.94
CA ILE A 150 -1.19 4.40 14.83
C ILE A 150 -2.60 4.98 14.95
N VAL A 151 -2.70 6.27 15.26
CA VAL A 151 -3.99 6.96 15.35
C VAL A 151 -4.66 6.96 13.97
N CYS A 152 -3.91 7.15 12.88
CA CYS A 152 -4.45 7.14 11.52
C CYS A 152 -5.14 5.81 11.19
N CYS A 153 -4.46 4.68 11.39
CA CYS A 153 -5.01 3.36 11.12
C CYS A 153 -6.14 2.99 12.10
N ALA A 154 -6.00 3.30 13.39
CA ALA A 154 -7.04 3.02 14.38
C ALA A 154 -8.35 3.75 14.06
N MET A 155 -8.26 5.03 13.69
CA MET A 155 -9.42 5.81 13.26
C MET A 155 -9.96 5.33 11.91
N GLY A 156 -9.11 4.91 10.98
CA GLY A 156 -9.54 4.26 9.74
C GLY A 156 -10.39 3.02 10.01
N GLY A 157 -9.96 2.16 10.94
CA GLY A 157 -10.72 1.01 11.42
C GLY A 157 -12.04 1.38 12.09
N ALA A 158 -12.06 2.43 12.92
CA ALA A 158 -13.26 2.91 13.58
C ALA A 158 -14.28 3.48 12.58
N VAL A 159 -13.84 4.29 11.61
CA VAL A 159 -14.70 4.83 10.54
C VAL A 159 -15.24 3.70 9.68
N PHE A 160 -14.41 2.72 9.32
CA PHE A 160 -14.87 1.53 8.61
C PHE A 160 -15.97 0.79 9.40
N ALA A 161 -15.74 0.52 10.69
CA ALA A 161 -16.71 -0.15 11.54
C ALA A 161 -18.05 0.60 11.63
N VAL A 162 -18.01 1.93 11.75
CA VAL A 162 -19.23 2.77 11.73
C VAL A 162 -20.00 2.57 10.43
N ILE A 163 -19.32 2.67 9.29
CA ILE A 163 -19.95 2.53 7.97
C ILE A 163 -20.52 1.12 7.79
N GLU A 164 -19.74 0.09 8.12
CA GLU A 164 -20.14 -1.30 7.96
C GLU A 164 -21.32 -1.66 8.88
N ASN A 165 -21.31 -1.17 10.12
CA ASN A 165 -22.43 -1.35 11.04
C ASN A 165 -23.71 -0.67 10.53
N LEU A 166 -23.61 0.54 9.98
CA LEU A 166 -24.76 1.23 9.40
C LEU A 166 -25.31 0.49 8.18
N LEU A 167 -24.44 -0.01 7.29
CA LEU A 167 -24.89 -0.82 6.15
C LEU A 167 -25.58 -2.11 6.60
N TYR A 168 -25.02 -2.79 7.58
CA TYR A 168 -25.61 -4.04 8.05
C TYR A 168 -26.97 -3.84 8.71
N LEU A 169 -27.08 -2.83 9.58
CA LEU A 169 -28.30 -2.58 10.36
C LEU A 169 -29.40 -1.88 9.56
N HIS A 170 -29.08 -1.20 8.46
CA HIS A 170 -30.08 -0.45 7.67
C HIS A 170 -30.28 -0.96 6.24
N VAL A 171 -29.34 -1.74 5.70
CA VAL A 171 -29.41 -2.24 4.32
C VAL A 171 -29.53 -3.76 4.27
N TYR A 172 -28.72 -4.48 5.04
CA TYR A 172 -28.70 -5.95 4.99
C TYR A 172 -29.75 -6.62 5.88
N VAL A 173 -30.02 -6.05 7.07
CA VAL A 173 -31.02 -6.58 8.01
C VAL A 173 -32.18 -5.61 8.12
N ARG A 174 -33.38 -6.05 7.76
CA ARG A 174 -34.59 -5.20 7.77
C ARG A 174 -35.08 -4.85 9.17
N GLU A 175 -34.97 -5.79 10.11
CA GLU A 175 -35.49 -5.67 11.48
C GLU A 175 -34.47 -6.22 12.47
N PRO A 176 -33.35 -5.51 12.73
CA PRO A 176 -32.29 -6.01 13.60
C PRO A 176 -32.74 -6.06 15.06
N SER A 177 -32.42 -7.16 15.76
CA SER A 177 -32.67 -7.28 17.20
C SER A 177 -31.77 -6.33 18.00
N ALA A 178 -32.16 -6.01 19.24
CA ALA A 178 -31.37 -5.15 20.11
C ALA A 178 -29.99 -5.76 20.44
N GLU A 179 -29.93 -7.09 20.57
CA GLU A 179 -28.70 -7.84 20.81
C GLU A 179 -27.74 -7.74 19.61
N LEU A 180 -28.25 -7.86 18.38
CA LEU A 180 -27.44 -7.72 17.17
C LEU A 180 -26.88 -6.29 17.05
N ILE A 181 -27.70 -5.27 17.30
CA ILE A 181 -27.26 -3.87 17.31
C ILE A 181 -26.12 -3.70 18.31
N TYR A 182 -26.30 -4.18 19.55
CA TYR A 182 -25.28 -4.08 20.60
C TYR A 182 -23.98 -4.81 20.21
N TRP A 183 -24.10 -6.04 19.68
CA TRP A 183 -22.97 -6.84 19.24
C TRP A 183 -22.15 -6.15 18.13
N ARG A 184 -22.82 -5.63 17.10
CA ARG A 184 -22.17 -4.91 15.98
C ARG A 184 -21.42 -3.68 16.48
N TRP A 185 -22.05 -2.86 17.33
CA TRP A 185 -21.42 -1.63 17.83
C TRP A 185 -20.31 -1.85 18.85
N THR A 186 -20.26 -3.00 19.53
CA THR A 186 -19.24 -3.31 20.53
C THR A 186 -18.18 -4.27 19.98
N VAL A 187 -18.56 -5.51 19.72
CA VAL A 187 -17.64 -6.59 19.35
C VAL A 187 -17.05 -6.38 17.96
N CYS A 188 -17.87 -6.09 16.95
CA CYS A 188 -17.34 -5.85 15.59
C CYS A 188 -16.48 -4.57 15.56
N THR A 189 -16.92 -3.49 16.19
CA THR A 189 -16.10 -2.27 16.31
C THR A 189 -14.75 -2.54 16.96
N ALA A 190 -14.74 -3.26 18.10
CA ALA A 190 -13.51 -3.61 18.80
C ALA A 190 -12.59 -4.49 17.93
N LEU A 191 -13.16 -5.46 17.20
CA LEU A 191 -12.41 -6.28 16.24
C LEU A 191 -11.73 -5.43 15.17
N HIS A 192 -12.48 -4.55 14.48
CA HIS A 192 -11.90 -3.76 13.39
C HIS A 192 -10.85 -2.78 13.87
N VAL A 193 -11.07 -2.10 14.99
CA VAL A 193 -10.07 -1.19 15.58
C VAL A 193 -8.85 -2.00 16.03
N GLY A 194 -9.05 -3.16 16.66
CA GLY A 194 -7.97 -4.06 17.09
C GLY A 194 -7.11 -4.56 15.93
N CYS A 195 -7.73 -5.09 14.87
CA CYS A 195 -7.02 -5.54 13.66
C CYS A 195 -6.28 -4.39 12.98
N SER A 196 -6.90 -3.21 12.93
CA SER A 196 -6.26 -2.00 12.37
C SER A 196 -5.05 -1.55 13.19
N LEU A 197 -5.06 -1.69 14.52
CA LEU A 197 -3.91 -1.41 15.39
C LEU A 197 -2.76 -2.40 15.15
N ILE A 198 -3.05 -3.69 15.00
CA ILE A 198 -2.05 -4.71 14.65
C ILE A 198 -1.43 -4.36 13.30
N ALA A 199 -2.26 -4.06 12.29
CA ALA A 199 -1.78 -3.72 10.96
C ALA A 199 -0.99 -2.39 10.95
N ALA A 200 -1.36 -1.42 11.78
CA ALA A 200 -0.62 -0.17 11.97
C ALA A 200 0.82 -0.42 12.45
N TRP A 201 1.04 -1.43 13.29
CA TRP A 201 2.37 -1.81 13.74
C TRP A 201 3.27 -2.21 12.56
N GLY A 202 2.73 -2.93 11.56
CA GLY A 202 3.45 -3.22 10.33
C GLY A 202 3.87 -1.96 9.58
N VAL A 203 2.95 -1.00 9.42
CA VAL A 203 3.24 0.28 8.75
C VAL A 203 4.29 1.09 9.53
N VAL A 204 4.25 1.07 10.86
CA VAL A 204 5.26 1.70 11.73
C VAL A 204 6.63 1.06 11.56
N HIS A 205 6.73 -0.26 11.38
CA HIS A 205 8.01 -0.93 11.14
C HIS A 205 8.62 -0.50 9.81
N VAL A 206 7.82 -0.48 8.74
CA VAL A 206 8.23 0.02 7.42
C VAL A 206 8.72 1.47 7.54
N TRP A 207 7.94 2.33 8.19
CA TRP A 207 8.31 3.74 8.38
C TRP A 207 9.58 3.91 9.21
N LYS A 208 9.76 3.16 10.30
CA LYS A 208 10.98 3.22 11.11
C LYS A 208 12.21 2.76 10.32
N ASP A 209 12.10 1.71 9.51
CA ASP A 209 13.20 1.24 8.67
C ASP A 209 13.71 2.33 7.73
N VAL A 210 12.79 3.08 7.10
CA VAL A 210 13.11 4.23 6.25
C VAL A 210 13.92 5.28 7.00
N TRP A 211 13.50 5.65 8.21
CA TRP A 211 14.18 6.70 9.00
C TRP A 211 15.49 6.25 9.64
N GLN A 212 15.61 4.97 9.96
CA GLN A 212 16.84 4.42 10.53
C GLN A 212 17.93 4.26 9.47
N HIS A 213 17.55 3.81 8.28
CA HIS A 213 18.51 3.46 7.22
C HIS A 213 18.58 4.49 6.08
N HIS A 214 17.71 5.50 6.07
CA HIS A 214 17.62 6.52 5.02
C HIS A 214 17.53 5.92 3.61
N ARG A 215 16.69 4.89 3.46
CA ARG A 215 16.49 4.15 2.21
C ARG A 215 14.99 4.01 1.88
N PRO A 216 14.64 3.65 0.64
CA PRO A 216 13.25 3.45 0.24
C PRO A 216 12.48 2.45 1.14
N PRO A 217 11.14 2.58 1.25
CA PRO A 217 10.32 1.78 2.15
C PRO A 217 10.27 0.31 1.75
N ARG A 218 10.59 -0.56 2.70
CA ARG A 218 10.57 -2.02 2.55
C ARG A 218 9.26 -2.60 3.04
N VAL A 219 8.27 -2.65 2.16
CA VAL A 219 6.89 -3.08 2.45
C VAL A 219 6.85 -4.49 3.04
N GLU A 220 7.81 -5.36 2.68
CA GLU A 220 7.94 -6.72 3.20
C GLU A 220 8.01 -6.80 4.74
N LEU A 221 8.50 -5.75 5.40
CA LEU A 221 8.62 -5.68 6.86
C LEU A 221 7.25 -5.61 7.56
N GLY A 222 6.21 -5.14 6.86
CA GLY A 222 4.86 -5.02 7.41
C GLY A 222 4.02 -6.30 7.30
N TYR A 223 4.36 -7.20 6.38
CA TYR A 223 3.53 -8.36 6.04
C TYR A 223 3.13 -9.25 7.23
N PRO A 224 4.03 -9.60 8.17
CA PRO A 224 3.65 -10.46 9.29
C PRO A 224 2.49 -9.88 10.11
N PHE A 225 2.46 -8.56 10.30
CA PHE A 225 1.40 -7.87 11.04
C PHE A 225 0.09 -7.82 10.27
N TRP A 226 0.16 -7.55 8.97
CA TRP A 226 -1.02 -7.50 8.10
C TRP A 226 -1.67 -8.88 7.98
N MET A 227 -0.88 -9.93 7.77
CA MET A 227 -1.38 -11.30 7.75
C MET A 227 -1.99 -11.69 9.09
N THR A 228 -1.40 -11.27 10.20
CA THR A 228 -1.97 -11.51 11.54
C THR A 228 -3.35 -10.87 11.68
N ALA A 229 -3.50 -9.60 11.28
CA ALA A 229 -4.79 -8.90 11.31
C ALA A 229 -5.84 -9.58 10.42
N ILE A 230 -5.46 -9.95 9.19
CA ILE A 230 -6.34 -10.64 8.23
C ILE A 230 -6.82 -11.97 8.78
N VAL A 231 -5.91 -12.78 9.34
CA VAL A 231 -6.24 -14.10 9.90
C VAL A 231 -7.15 -13.96 11.12
N ILE A 232 -6.87 -13.04 12.04
CA ILE A 232 -7.73 -12.81 13.22
C ILE A 232 -9.14 -12.43 12.78
N HIS A 233 -9.26 -11.52 11.82
CA HIS A 233 -10.55 -11.10 11.28
C HIS A 233 -11.26 -12.25 10.56
N GLY A 234 -10.57 -12.98 9.69
CA GLY A 234 -11.15 -14.13 8.99
C GLY A 234 -11.63 -15.24 9.92
N VAL A 235 -10.87 -15.53 10.99
CA VAL A 235 -11.28 -16.48 12.03
C VAL A 235 -12.54 -16.01 12.74
N TYR A 236 -12.64 -14.72 13.08
CA TYR A 236 -13.85 -14.16 13.66
C TYR A 236 -15.06 -14.30 12.71
N ASN A 237 -14.91 -13.96 11.43
CA ASN A 237 -16.00 -14.10 10.46
C ASN A 237 -16.44 -15.57 10.31
N ALA A 238 -15.49 -16.50 10.28
CA ALA A 238 -15.81 -17.93 10.22
C ALA A 238 -16.57 -18.38 11.47
N PHE A 239 -16.18 -17.91 12.66
CA PHE A 239 -16.89 -18.20 13.91
C PHE A 239 -18.31 -17.63 13.89
N ALA A 240 -18.48 -16.37 13.47
CA ALA A 240 -19.79 -15.72 13.39
C ALA A 240 -20.74 -16.47 12.44
N LEU A 241 -20.26 -16.84 11.25
CA LEU A 241 -21.03 -17.63 10.27
C LEU A 241 -21.40 -19.00 10.82
N MET A 242 -20.47 -19.70 11.47
CA MET A 242 -20.75 -21.00 12.07
C MET A 242 -21.77 -20.88 13.21
N PHE A 243 -21.66 -19.84 14.03
CA PHE A 243 -22.60 -19.58 15.12
C PHE A 243 -24.02 -19.32 14.60
N GLU A 244 -24.15 -18.52 13.54
CA GLU A 244 -25.41 -18.27 12.83
C GLU A 244 -26.04 -19.57 12.30
N MET A 245 -25.23 -20.45 11.71
CA MET A 245 -25.70 -21.74 11.19
C MET A 245 -26.13 -22.73 12.29
N LEU A 246 -25.50 -22.69 13.47
CA LEU A 246 -25.69 -23.71 14.52
C LEU A 246 -26.70 -23.31 15.59
N VAL A 247 -26.77 -22.04 15.97
CA VAL A 247 -27.48 -21.61 17.18
C VAL A 247 -28.82 -20.97 16.88
N SER A 248 -28.92 -20.14 15.84
CA SER A 248 -30.17 -19.60 15.28
C SER A 248 -29.87 -18.76 14.03
N PRO A 249 -30.54 -18.99 12.89
CA PRO A 249 -30.53 -18.04 11.79
C PRO A 249 -31.30 -16.80 12.25
N PHE A 250 -30.61 -15.68 12.43
CA PHE A 250 -31.22 -14.37 12.71
C PHE A 250 -31.56 -13.64 11.42
#